data_AF-A0AAV0M2P8-F1
#
_entry.id   AF-A0AAV0M2P8-F1
#
_cell.length_a   1.000
_cell.length_b   1.000
_cell.length_c   1.000
_cell.angle_alpha   90.00
_cell.angle_beta   90.00
_cell.angle_gamma   90.00
#
_symmetry.space_group_name_H-M   'P 1'
#
loop_
_entity.id
_entity.type
_entity.pdbx_description
1 polymer ?
#
loop_
_entity_poly.entity_id
_entity_poly.type
_entity_poly.pdbx_seq_one_letter_code
_entity_poly.pdbx_strand_id
1 'polypeptide(L)'
;MNRLIYESREAAEVNKVVLDDLPGGPDAFELAAKFCYGIAVDLTASNISGLRCAAEYMEMTEDLEEGNLIFKTEAFLSYVVLSSWRDSIVVLKNCEKLSPWAENLQIVRRCSESIAWKACANPKGIRWAYTGKVPPKVSSPKWTDSSSSPSRNQQPVPPDWWFEDVSILRTDHFVRVITAIKVKGMRFELIGAAIMHYATKWLPGMIKDGGGIHEGSNNSDFSGSGGSSYNNNSSSNWKGGLHMIIAGGTTTNKDDPLAPSVQSKDQRMIVESLISIIPPQKDSVSCSFLLKLLRMANMLRVAPALVTELEKRVGMQFEQATLADLLIPSYNNNNNVRGGGDSTATTTTTTTMYDVDLVQRLLEHFLVQEQTAESSSPSRQSFSEKHGNMYDGMAAQRGGGNNHPSAKMRVARLVDSYLTEVARDRNLSLTKFQVLAEALPESARTCDDGLYRAIDSYLKVLA
;
A
#
# COMPACT_ATOMS: atom_id res chain seq x y z
N MET A 1 -32.11 29.16 -1.67
CA MET A 1 -31.68 30.52 -1.31
C MET A 1 -32.74 31.25 -0.47
N ASN A 2 -34.03 31.06 -0.79
CA ASN A 2 -35.14 31.66 -0.03
C ASN A 2 -35.14 31.29 1.47
N ARG A 3 -34.82 30.05 1.85
CA ARG A 3 -34.68 29.63 3.26
C ARG A 3 -33.61 30.43 4.01
N LEU A 4 -32.39 30.50 3.45
CA LEU A 4 -31.26 31.23 4.05
C LEU A 4 -31.57 32.73 4.21
N ILE A 5 -32.25 33.33 3.23
CA ILE A 5 -32.69 34.73 3.31
C ILE A 5 -33.74 34.89 4.42
N TYR A 6 -34.67 33.95 4.54
CA TYR A 6 -35.70 33.97 5.59
C TYR A 6 -35.10 33.84 7.00
N GLU A 7 -34.19 32.90 7.20
CA GLU A 7 -33.48 32.68 8.48
C GLU A 7 -32.60 33.89 8.87
N SER A 8 -31.96 34.54 7.89
CA SER A 8 -31.15 35.74 8.15
C SER A 8 -31.99 36.97 8.56
N ARG A 9 -33.30 36.97 8.29
CA ARG A 9 -34.20 38.10 8.58
C ARG A 9 -34.57 38.22 10.07
N GLU A 10 -34.37 37.15 10.85
CA GLU A 10 -34.51 37.17 12.32
C GLU A 10 -33.31 37.78 13.03
N ALA A 11 -32.14 37.82 12.38
CA ALA A 11 -30.98 38.58 12.85
C ALA A 11 -31.13 40.05 12.43
N ALA A 12 -30.93 40.99 13.34
CA ALA A 12 -31.25 42.42 13.18
C ALA A 12 -30.51 43.18 12.04
N GLU A 13 -29.74 42.49 11.17
CA GLU A 13 -29.03 43.06 10.01
C GLU A 13 -29.60 42.52 8.69
N VAL A 14 -30.68 43.14 8.20
CA VAL A 14 -31.45 42.71 7.01
C VAL A 14 -30.65 42.73 5.69
N ASN A 15 -29.44 43.32 5.66
CA ASN A 15 -28.65 43.53 4.44
C ASN A 15 -27.40 42.63 4.33
N LYS A 16 -27.16 41.72 5.28
CA LYS A 16 -25.95 40.88 5.29
C LYS A 16 -26.30 39.43 5.61
N VAL A 17 -26.06 38.55 4.65
CA VAL A 17 -26.14 37.10 4.85
C VAL A 17 -24.72 36.55 4.92
N VAL A 18 -24.36 35.93 6.03
CA VAL A 18 -23.07 35.28 6.24
C VAL A 18 -23.22 33.78 5.98
N LEU A 19 -22.38 33.23 5.11
CA LEU A 19 -22.38 31.81 4.72
C LEU A 19 -21.01 31.20 4.99
N ASP A 20 -20.70 30.96 6.27
CA ASP A 20 -19.37 30.47 6.68
C ASP A 20 -19.14 28.99 6.32
N ASP A 21 -20.22 28.19 6.24
CA ASP A 21 -20.16 26.73 6.07
C ASP A 21 -20.62 26.24 4.68
N LEU A 22 -20.58 27.09 3.65
CA LEU A 22 -21.02 26.68 2.32
C LEU A 22 -20.07 25.62 1.71
N PRO A 23 -20.56 24.41 1.39
CA PRO A 23 -19.72 23.39 0.77
C PRO A 23 -19.28 23.81 -0.63
N GLY A 24 -18.00 23.57 -0.95
CA GLY A 24 -17.38 24.03 -2.20
C GLY A 24 -16.90 25.48 -2.16
N GLY A 25 -17.16 26.21 -1.08
CA GLY A 25 -16.61 27.53 -0.84
C GLY A 25 -17.12 28.61 -1.82
N PRO A 26 -16.42 29.75 -1.91
CA PRO A 26 -16.89 30.90 -2.69
C PRO A 26 -17.01 30.59 -4.19
N ASP A 27 -16.15 29.74 -4.74
CA ASP A 27 -16.20 29.36 -6.16
C ASP A 27 -17.52 28.64 -6.50
N ALA A 28 -18.00 27.76 -5.62
CA ALA A 28 -19.27 27.09 -5.80
C ALA A 28 -20.45 28.04 -5.64
N PHE A 29 -20.38 28.99 -4.70
CA PHE A 29 -21.38 30.04 -4.53
C PHE A 29 -21.50 30.92 -5.79
N GLU A 30 -20.37 31.36 -6.34
CA GLU A 30 -20.34 32.21 -7.52
C GLU A 30 -21.06 31.54 -8.71
N LEU A 31 -20.80 30.25 -8.93
CA LEU A 31 -21.47 29.48 -9.98
C LEU A 31 -22.97 29.33 -9.70
N ALA A 32 -23.36 29.03 -8.45
CA ALA A 32 -24.77 28.96 -8.07
C ALA A 32 -25.49 30.31 -8.23
N ALA A 33 -24.84 31.42 -7.87
CA ALA A 33 -25.37 32.77 -8.04
C ALA A 33 -25.51 33.13 -9.51
N LYS A 34 -24.49 32.87 -10.35
CA LYS A 34 -24.57 33.05 -11.81
C LYS A 34 -25.77 32.32 -12.40
N PHE A 35 -26.00 31.08 -11.97
CA PHE A 35 -27.18 30.31 -12.37
C PHE A 35 -28.49 31.03 -11.98
N CYS A 36 -28.63 31.50 -10.73
CA CYS A 36 -29.81 32.24 -10.28
C CYS A 36 -30.07 33.53 -11.08
N TYR A 37 -29.02 34.18 -11.59
CA TYR A 37 -29.15 35.37 -12.44
C TYR A 37 -29.34 35.06 -13.94
N GLY A 38 -29.52 33.79 -14.31
CA GLY A 38 -29.70 33.37 -15.70
C GLY A 38 -28.42 33.39 -16.54
N ILE A 39 -27.25 33.50 -15.90
CA ILE A 39 -25.96 33.44 -16.58
C ILE A 39 -25.62 31.96 -16.80
N ALA A 40 -25.17 31.62 -18.02
CA ALA A 40 -24.74 30.26 -18.35
C ALA A 40 -23.56 29.81 -17.45
N VAL A 41 -23.69 28.62 -16.89
CA VAL A 41 -22.69 28.02 -16.00
C VAL A 41 -22.09 26.79 -16.68
N ASP A 42 -20.78 26.80 -16.88
CA ASP A 42 -20.05 25.66 -17.44
C ASP A 42 -19.78 24.60 -16.38
N LEU A 43 -20.39 23.42 -16.56
CA LEU A 43 -20.17 22.27 -15.68
C LEU A 43 -18.92 21.49 -16.10
N THR A 44 -18.03 21.25 -15.14
CA THR A 44 -16.75 20.57 -15.36
C THR A 44 -16.46 19.58 -14.22
N ALA A 45 -15.59 18.59 -14.47
CA ALA A 45 -15.17 17.65 -13.42
C ALA A 45 -14.51 18.34 -12.20
N SER A 46 -13.94 19.55 -12.39
CA SER A 46 -13.32 20.32 -11.32
C SER A 46 -14.30 21.02 -10.39
N ASN A 47 -15.44 21.50 -10.90
CA ASN A 47 -16.39 22.31 -10.12
C ASN A 47 -17.63 21.53 -9.66
N ILE A 48 -17.97 20.43 -10.33
CA ILE A 48 -19.27 19.79 -10.19
C ILE A 48 -19.57 19.25 -8.80
N SER A 49 -18.59 18.68 -8.10
CA SER A 49 -18.82 18.14 -6.75
C SER A 49 -19.13 19.26 -5.75
N GLY A 50 -18.36 20.35 -5.78
CA GLY A 50 -18.61 21.53 -4.95
C GLY A 50 -19.96 22.15 -5.27
N LEU A 51 -20.25 22.35 -6.55
CA LEU A 51 -21.51 22.94 -7.01
C LEU A 51 -22.73 22.10 -6.65
N ARG A 52 -22.66 20.76 -6.80
CA ARG A 52 -23.73 19.84 -6.40
C ARG A 52 -23.99 19.91 -4.89
N CYS A 53 -22.94 20.03 -4.08
CA CYS A 53 -23.08 20.18 -2.63
C CYS A 53 -23.66 21.55 -2.25
N ALA A 54 -23.19 22.63 -2.88
CA ALA A 54 -23.72 23.99 -2.66
C ALA A 54 -25.19 24.10 -3.08
N ALA A 55 -25.55 23.51 -4.21
CA ALA A 55 -26.93 23.47 -4.70
C ALA A 55 -27.86 22.75 -3.73
N GLU A 56 -27.40 21.66 -3.09
CA GLU A 56 -28.13 20.97 -2.02
C GLU A 56 -28.28 21.87 -0.79
N TYR A 57 -27.18 22.48 -0.33
CA TYR A 57 -27.17 23.37 0.83
C TYR A 57 -28.17 24.53 0.67
N MET A 58 -28.24 25.07 -0.54
CA MET A 58 -29.11 26.17 -0.91
C MET A 58 -30.53 25.74 -1.33
N GLU A 59 -30.84 24.44 -1.32
CA GLU A 59 -32.14 23.87 -1.72
C GLU A 59 -32.58 24.32 -3.11
N MET A 60 -31.67 24.24 -4.10
CA MET A 60 -31.97 24.58 -5.50
C MET A 60 -32.67 23.39 -6.21
N THR A 61 -33.85 23.04 -5.71
CA THR A 61 -34.65 21.88 -6.13
C THR A 61 -35.55 22.20 -7.33
N GLU A 62 -36.03 21.16 -8.01
CA GLU A 62 -36.97 21.30 -9.13
C GLU A 62 -38.36 21.78 -8.71
N ASP A 63 -38.66 21.82 -7.40
CA ASP A 63 -39.94 22.32 -6.88
C ASP A 63 -40.14 23.81 -7.16
N LEU A 64 -39.04 24.55 -7.35
CA LEU A 64 -39.06 25.99 -7.66
C LEU A 64 -39.12 26.26 -9.16
N GLU A 65 -38.36 25.49 -9.96
CA GLU A 65 -38.24 25.66 -11.41
C GLU A 65 -37.76 24.36 -12.05
N GLU A 66 -38.33 23.97 -13.20
CA GLU A 66 -37.90 22.78 -13.94
C GLU A 66 -36.44 22.92 -14.40
N GLY A 67 -35.63 21.87 -14.21
CA GLY A 67 -34.22 21.91 -14.58
C GLY A 67 -33.40 22.87 -13.70
N ASN A 68 -33.74 22.97 -12.42
CA ASN A 68 -32.95 23.68 -11.42
C ASN A 68 -31.55 23.05 -11.26
N LEU A 69 -30.68 23.73 -10.51
CA LEU A 69 -29.27 23.41 -10.44
C LEU A 69 -28.97 22.02 -9.88
N ILE A 70 -29.74 21.53 -8.90
CA ILE A 70 -29.57 20.15 -8.38
C ILE A 70 -29.76 19.13 -9.51
N PHE A 71 -30.83 19.24 -10.29
CA PHE A 71 -31.10 18.31 -11.39
C PHE A 71 -30.00 18.36 -12.46
N LYS A 72 -29.60 19.57 -12.90
CA LYS A 72 -28.54 19.74 -13.91
C LYS A 72 -27.20 19.17 -13.45
N THR A 73 -26.82 19.43 -12.20
CA THR A 73 -25.56 18.91 -11.66
C THR A 73 -25.59 17.40 -11.47
N GLU A 74 -26.74 16.84 -11.05
CA GLU A 74 -26.94 15.40 -10.90
C GLU A 74 -26.91 14.65 -12.24
N ALA A 75 -27.53 15.23 -13.28
CA ALA A 75 -27.48 14.71 -14.64
C ALA A 75 -26.03 14.71 -15.18
N PHE A 76 -25.28 15.80 -14.96
CA PHE A 76 -23.89 15.88 -15.39
C PHE A 76 -23.00 14.85 -14.66
N LEU A 77 -23.18 14.68 -13.34
CA LEU A 77 -22.50 13.63 -12.58
C LEU A 77 -22.80 12.25 -13.18
N SER A 78 -24.09 11.93 -13.36
CA SER A 78 -24.53 10.59 -13.76
C SER A 78 -24.16 10.22 -15.20
N TYR A 79 -24.31 11.15 -16.15
CA TYR A 79 -24.15 10.86 -17.57
C TYR A 79 -22.77 11.22 -18.13
N VAL A 80 -22.10 12.25 -17.59
CA VAL A 80 -20.80 12.72 -18.10
C VAL A 80 -19.67 12.19 -17.22
N VAL A 81 -19.70 12.50 -15.92
CA VAL A 81 -18.60 12.16 -14.99
C VAL A 81 -18.49 10.64 -14.82
N LEU A 82 -19.58 9.96 -14.48
CA LEU A 82 -19.56 8.50 -14.26
C LEU A 82 -19.34 7.71 -15.55
N SER A 83 -19.47 8.32 -16.73
CA SER A 83 -19.10 7.68 -18.01
C SER A 83 -17.59 7.76 -18.29
N SER A 84 -16.91 8.74 -17.69
CA SER A 84 -15.50 9.05 -17.94
C SER A 84 -14.59 8.58 -16.81
N TRP A 85 -13.54 7.82 -17.15
CA TRP A 85 -12.51 7.40 -16.19
C TRP A 85 -11.85 8.60 -15.51
N ARG A 86 -11.39 9.55 -16.34
CA ARG A 86 -10.66 10.73 -15.88
C ARG A 86 -11.52 11.60 -14.97
N ASP A 87 -12.74 11.90 -15.40
CA ASP A 87 -13.59 12.83 -14.66
C ASP A 87 -14.04 12.23 -13.33
N SER A 88 -14.29 10.91 -13.28
CA SER A 88 -14.57 10.20 -12.02
C SER A 88 -13.42 10.37 -11.00
N ILE A 89 -12.16 10.31 -11.43
CA ILE A 89 -10.98 10.49 -10.55
C ILE A 89 -10.83 11.95 -10.13
N VAL A 90 -11.00 12.90 -11.04
CA VAL A 90 -10.91 14.34 -10.74
C VAL A 90 -11.99 14.73 -9.73
N VAL A 91 -13.23 14.30 -9.94
CA VAL A 91 -14.34 14.57 -9.01
C VAL A 91 -14.05 13.97 -7.65
N LEU A 92 -13.58 12.72 -7.58
CA LEU A 92 -13.24 12.06 -6.32
C LEU A 92 -12.14 12.81 -5.57
N LYS A 93 -11.11 13.31 -6.26
CA LYS A 93 -10.07 14.15 -5.66
C LYS A 93 -10.62 15.48 -5.12
N ASN A 94 -11.58 16.09 -5.79
CA ASN A 94 -12.19 17.34 -5.30
C ASN A 94 -13.12 17.11 -4.10
N CYS A 95 -13.67 15.90 -3.93
CA CYS A 95 -14.48 15.54 -2.77
C CYS A 95 -13.70 15.53 -1.45
N GLU A 96 -12.36 15.54 -1.48
CA GLU A 96 -11.49 15.52 -0.29
C GLU A 96 -11.77 16.68 0.67
N LYS A 97 -12.21 17.84 0.14
CA LYS A 97 -12.52 19.06 0.90
C LYS A 97 -14.01 19.26 1.18
N LEU A 98 -14.86 18.30 0.79
CA LEU A 98 -16.32 18.42 0.77
C LEU A 98 -17.02 17.48 1.78
N SER A 99 -16.27 16.95 2.75
CA SER A 99 -16.85 16.16 3.84
C SER A 99 -17.73 17.05 4.75
N PRO A 100 -18.91 16.59 5.21
CA PRO A 100 -19.56 15.31 4.94
C PRO A 100 -20.50 15.30 3.71
N TRP A 101 -20.70 16.44 3.06
CA TRP A 101 -21.65 16.63 1.96
C TRP A 101 -21.46 15.65 0.80
N ALA A 102 -20.23 15.48 0.33
CA ALA A 102 -19.94 14.59 -0.79
C ALA A 102 -20.22 13.11 -0.48
N GLU A 103 -20.15 12.71 0.80
CA GLU A 103 -20.47 11.36 1.26
C GLU A 103 -21.98 11.17 1.37
N ASN A 104 -22.70 12.13 1.97
CA ASN A 104 -24.16 12.09 2.11
C ASN A 104 -24.84 12.03 0.74
N LEU A 105 -24.36 12.81 -0.23
CA LEU A 105 -24.83 12.82 -1.61
C LEU A 105 -24.34 11.63 -2.45
N GLN A 106 -23.64 10.68 -1.84
CA GLN A 106 -23.12 9.46 -2.47
C GLN A 106 -22.19 9.72 -3.68
N ILE A 107 -21.61 10.92 -3.82
CA ILE A 107 -20.73 11.27 -4.95
C ILE A 107 -19.45 10.43 -4.88
N VAL A 108 -18.85 10.35 -3.68
CA VAL A 108 -17.64 9.56 -3.41
C VAL A 108 -17.86 8.08 -3.76
N ARG A 109 -18.99 7.52 -3.31
CA ARG A 109 -19.36 6.12 -3.58
C ARG A 109 -19.54 5.86 -5.07
N ARG A 110 -20.37 6.65 -5.76
CA ARG A 110 -20.65 6.47 -7.18
C ARG A 110 -19.39 6.61 -8.04
N CYS A 111 -18.53 7.58 -7.74
CA CYS A 111 -17.25 7.73 -8.44
C CYS A 111 -16.33 6.52 -8.19
N SER A 112 -16.24 6.04 -6.94
CA SER A 112 -15.44 4.85 -6.60
C SER A 112 -15.93 3.59 -7.31
N GLU A 113 -17.25 3.37 -7.37
CA GLU A 113 -17.86 2.26 -8.10
C GLU A 113 -17.68 2.38 -9.61
N SER A 114 -17.78 3.58 -10.17
CA SER A 114 -17.52 3.86 -11.60
C SER A 114 -16.07 3.54 -11.99
N ILE A 115 -15.11 3.97 -11.16
CA ILE A 115 -13.68 3.66 -11.32
C ILE A 115 -13.49 2.14 -11.24
N ALA A 116 -14.05 1.49 -10.23
CA ALA A 116 -13.91 0.04 -10.06
C ALA A 116 -14.48 -0.75 -11.25
N TRP A 117 -15.66 -0.39 -11.74
CA TRP A 117 -16.25 -1.00 -12.94
C TRP A 117 -15.35 -0.86 -14.16
N LYS A 118 -14.76 0.32 -14.39
CA LYS A 118 -13.88 0.56 -15.52
C LYS A 118 -12.53 -0.14 -15.37
N ALA A 119 -11.96 -0.19 -14.16
CA ALA A 119 -10.72 -0.91 -13.89
C ALA A 119 -10.88 -2.42 -14.15
N CYS A 120 -12.03 -3.00 -13.79
CA CYS A 120 -12.35 -4.41 -14.00
C CYS A 120 -12.86 -4.73 -15.41
N ALA A 121 -13.25 -3.73 -16.21
CA ALA A 121 -13.74 -3.95 -17.55
C ALA A 121 -12.60 -4.33 -18.51
N ASN A 122 -12.92 -5.10 -19.56
CA ASN A 122 -11.94 -5.48 -20.57
C ASN A 122 -11.38 -4.22 -21.26
N PRO A 123 -10.06 -3.98 -21.22
CA PRO A 123 -9.47 -2.72 -21.68
C PRO A 123 -9.67 -2.42 -23.18
N LYS A 124 -10.16 -3.40 -23.96
CA LYS A 124 -10.52 -3.22 -25.38
C LYS A 124 -11.61 -2.14 -25.61
N GLY A 125 -12.44 -1.83 -24.61
CA GLY A 125 -13.49 -0.82 -24.67
C GLY A 125 -13.11 0.56 -24.09
N ILE A 126 -11.91 0.70 -23.51
CA ILE A 126 -11.51 1.90 -22.78
C ILE A 126 -10.58 2.75 -23.65
N ARG A 127 -10.95 4.00 -23.93
CA ARG A 127 -10.08 4.96 -24.62
C ARG A 127 -8.95 5.38 -23.69
N TRP A 128 -7.81 4.70 -23.78
CA TRP A 128 -6.57 5.05 -23.08
C TRP A 128 -6.09 6.43 -23.59
N ALA A 129 -6.20 7.47 -22.77
CA ALA A 129 -5.74 8.82 -23.14
C ALA A 129 -4.87 9.47 -22.07
N TYR A 130 -4.39 8.72 -21.08
CA TYR A 130 -3.70 9.34 -19.94
C TYR A 130 -2.49 8.57 -19.38
N THR A 131 -1.79 7.79 -20.20
CA THR A 131 -0.37 7.59 -19.91
C THR A 131 0.37 8.63 -20.74
N GLY A 132 1.17 9.50 -20.13
CA GLY A 132 2.04 10.46 -20.82
C GLY A 132 3.10 9.80 -21.75
N LYS A 133 2.92 8.53 -22.11
CA LYS A 133 3.65 7.81 -23.15
C LYS A 133 2.90 8.02 -24.46
N VAL A 134 3.25 9.10 -25.14
CA VAL A 134 2.88 9.35 -26.54
C VAL A 134 3.20 8.07 -27.34
N PRO A 135 2.25 7.44 -28.05
CA PRO A 135 2.60 6.40 -29.01
C PRO A 135 3.57 7.02 -30.03
N PRO A 136 4.67 6.36 -30.41
CA PRO A 136 5.69 6.98 -31.24
C PRO A 136 5.05 7.57 -32.50
N LYS A 137 5.23 8.88 -32.67
CA LYS A 137 4.74 9.64 -33.82
C LYS A 137 5.27 8.98 -35.09
N VAL A 138 4.38 8.41 -35.90
CA VAL A 138 4.65 8.21 -37.32
C VAL A 138 3.90 9.30 -38.09
N SER A 139 4.68 10.18 -38.70
CA SER A 139 4.26 11.26 -39.58
C SER A 139 3.35 10.75 -40.69
N SER A 140 2.27 11.48 -40.99
CA SER A 140 1.54 11.37 -42.26
C SER A 140 1.94 12.54 -43.17
N PRO A 141 1.71 12.53 -44.51
CA PRO A 141 1.23 11.45 -45.38
C PRO A 141 2.10 11.26 -46.67
N LYS A 142 2.07 10.08 -47.30
CA LYS A 142 2.32 9.98 -48.76
C LYS A 142 1.51 8.83 -49.35
N TRP A 143 0.66 9.17 -50.32
CA TRP A 143 -0.24 8.27 -51.00
C TRP A 143 0.51 7.49 -52.07
N THR A 144 0.52 6.16 -51.98
CA THR A 144 0.64 5.25 -53.13
C THR A 144 -0.08 3.96 -52.80
N ASP A 145 -0.78 3.47 -53.82
CA ASP A 145 -1.83 2.46 -53.76
C ASP A 145 -1.41 1.03 -53.41
N SER A 146 -2.38 0.37 -52.78
CA SER A 146 -2.74 -1.05 -52.88
C SER A 146 -1.86 -2.13 -52.22
N SER A 147 -2.55 -2.91 -51.38
CA SER A 147 -2.24 -4.26 -50.88
C SER A 147 -1.33 -4.43 -49.65
N SER A 148 -1.83 -4.02 -48.48
CA SER A 148 -1.75 -4.81 -47.24
C SER A 148 -2.52 -4.08 -46.14
N SER A 149 -3.62 -4.65 -45.67
CA SER A 149 -4.29 -4.18 -44.46
C SER A 149 -3.28 -4.16 -43.31
N PRO A 150 -3.05 -3.03 -42.62
CA PRO A 150 -2.23 -3.05 -41.43
C PRO A 150 -3.05 -3.80 -40.37
N SER A 151 -2.63 -5.02 -40.03
CA SER A 151 -3.04 -5.63 -38.77
C SER A 151 -2.69 -4.63 -37.68
N ARG A 152 -3.71 -3.94 -37.17
CA ARG A 152 -3.59 -2.97 -36.09
C ARG A 152 -3.05 -3.76 -34.90
N ASN A 153 -1.73 -3.76 -34.73
CA ASN A 153 -1.02 -4.31 -33.58
C ASN A 153 -1.52 -3.57 -32.34
N GLN A 154 -2.68 -3.96 -31.81
CA GLN A 154 -3.11 -3.61 -30.48
C GLN A 154 -2.20 -4.39 -29.53
N GLN A 155 -1.10 -3.75 -29.14
CA GLN A 155 -0.37 -4.15 -27.95
C GLN A 155 -1.40 -4.35 -26.82
N PRO A 156 -1.39 -5.50 -26.13
CA PRO A 156 -2.31 -5.73 -25.03
C PRO A 156 -2.11 -4.65 -23.97
N VAL A 157 -3.21 -4.05 -23.51
CA VAL A 157 -3.16 -2.99 -22.49
C VAL A 157 -2.51 -3.60 -21.23
N PRO A 158 -1.45 -2.97 -20.69
CA PRO A 158 -0.79 -3.45 -19.48
C PRO A 158 -1.79 -3.56 -18.32
N PRO A 159 -1.71 -4.61 -17.49
CA PRO A 159 -2.68 -4.82 -16.40
C PRO A 159 -2.61 -3.75 -15.29
N ASP A 160 -1.51 -3.00 -15.23
CA ASP A 160 -1.21 -1.92 -14.28
C ASP A 160 -1.59 -0.51 -14.79
N TRP A 161 -2.26 -0.41 -15.94
CA TRP A 161 -2.55 0.87 -16.62
C TRP A 161 -3.23 1.94 -15.75
N TRP A 162 -3.96 1.52 -14.71
CA TRP A 162 -4.77 2.38 -13.84
C TRP A 162 -4.07 2.75 -12.52
N PHE A 163 -2.92 2.14 -12.21
CA PHE A 163 -2.30 2.25 -10.88
C PHE A 163 -1.91 3.70 -10.56
N GLU A 164 -1.25 4.37 -11.50
CA GLU A 164 -0.75 5.73 -11.29
C GLU A 164 -1.90 6.73 -11.08
N ASP A 165 -2.94 6.63 -11.89
CA ASP A 165 -4.12 7.51 -11.83
C ASP A 165 -4.84 7.39 -10.47
N VAL A 166 -5.08 6.16 -10.00
CA VAL A 166 -5.73 5.90 -8.71
C VAL A 166 -4.80 6.27 -7.54
N SER A 167 -3.48 6.18 -7.72
CA SER A 167 -2.49 6.51 -6.69
C SER A 167 -2.32 8.02 -6.44
N ILE A 168 -2.98 8.88 -7.21
CA ILE A 168 -3.02 10.34 -6.97
C ILE A 168 -3.97 10.70 -5.81
N LEU A 169 -4.92 9.81 -5.51
CA LEU A 169 -5.93 10.02 -4.47
C LEU A 169 -5.33 9.93 -3.06
N ARG A 170 -5.88 10.69 -2.11
CA ARG A 170 -5.60 10.47 -0.69
C ARG A 170 -6.03 9.08 -0.23
N THR A 171 -5.45 8.63 0.88
CA THR A 171 -5.59 7.27 1.43
C THR A 171 -7.04 6.83 1.59
N ASP A 172 -7.91 7.71 2.08
CA ASP A 172 -9.33 7.42 2.33
C ASP A 172 -10.11 7.12 1.03
N HIS A 173 -9.84 7.87 -0.03
CA HIS A 173 -10.42 7.64 -1.35
C HIS A 173 -9.76 6.45 -2.06
N PHE A 174 -8.44 6.29 -1.93
CA PHE A 174 -7.71 5.13 -2.44
C PHE A 174 -8.27 3.82 -1.87
N VAL A 175 -8.41 3.73 -0.54
CA VAL A 175 -9.02 2.58 0.16
C VAL A 175 -10.41 2.26 -0.38
N ARG A 176 -11.25 3.28 -0.59
CA ARG A 176 -12.61 3.09 -1.13
C ARG A 176 -12.60 2.55 -2.56
N VAL A 177 -11.74 3.09 -3.42
CA VAL A 177 -11.58 2.61 -4.81
C VAL A 177 -11.08 1.16 -4.82
N ILE A 178 -10.04 0.84 -4.05
CA ILE A 178 -9.50 -0.52 -3.97
C ILE A 178 -10.52 -1.51 -3.41
N THR A 179 -11.28 -1.10 -2.39
CA THR A 179 -12.36 -1.92 -1.83
C THR A 179 -13.46 -2.19 -2.87
N ALA A 180 -13.86 -1.18 -3.64
CA ALA A 180 -14.82 -1.35 -4.73
C ALA A 180 -14.26 -2.28 -5.83
N ILE A 181 -12.99 -2.14 -6.21
CA ILE A 181 -12.30 -3.02 -7.18
C ILE A 181 -12.28 -4.47 -6.69
N LYS A 182 -12.01 -4.68 -5.39
CA LYS A 182 -12.02 -6.00 -4.75
C LYS A 182 -13.41 -6.65 -4.82
N VAL A 183 -14.47 -5.89 -4.51
CA VAL A 183 -15.86 -6.37 -4.59
C VAL A 183 -16.25 -6.74 -6.02
N LYS A 184 -15.66 -6.09 -7.03
CA LYS A 184 -15.88 -6.43 -8.45
C LYS A 184 -15.14 -7.69 -8.93
N GLY A 185 -14.39 -8.37 -8.07
CA GLY A 185 -13.71 -9.62 -8.40
C GLY A 185 -12.40 -9.43 -9.17
N MET A 186 -11.74 -8.28 -9.03
CA MET A 186 -10.38 -8.10 -9.54
C MET A 186 -9.43 -9.14 -8.90
N ARG A 187 -8.47 -9.63 -9.68
CA ARG A 187 -7.47 -10.59 -9.19
C ARG A 187 -6.67 -10.00 -8.02
N PHE A 188 -6.48 -10.78 -6.98
CA PHE A 188 -5.85 -10.31 -5.74
C PHE A 188 -4.38 -9.90 -5.94
N GLU A 189 -3.67 -10.47 -6.92
CA GLU A 189 -2.29 -10.08 -7.23
C GLU A 189 -2.24 -8.67 -7.85
N LEU A 190 -3.24 -8.29 -8.64
CA LEU A 190 -3.32 -6.93 -9.20
C LEU A 190 -3.71 -5.91 -8.13
N ILE A 191 -4.61 -6.29 -7.22
CA ILE A 191 -4.95 -5.45 -6.06
C ILE A 191 -3.71 -5.23 -5.19
N GLY A 192 -2.99 -6.31 -4.87
CA GLY A 192 -1.76 -6.22 -4.09
C GLY A 192 -0.67 -5.42 -4.79
N ALA A 193 -0.49 -5.59 -6.10
CA ALA A 193 0.44 -4.77 -6.88
C ALA A 193 0.08 -3.28 -6.87
N ALA A 194 -1.20 -2.93 -6.95
CA ALA A 194 -1.66 -1.54 -6.83
C ALA A 194 -1.42 -0.96 -5.43
N ILE A 195 -1.62 -1.76 -4.37
CA ILE A 195 -1.31 -1.38 -2.98
C ILE A 195 0.20 -1.15 -2.80
N MET A 196 1.03 -2.04 -3.33
CA MET A 196 2.49 -1.87 -3.29
C MET A 196 2.93 -0.62 -4.05
N HIS A 197 2.37 -0.36 -5.23
CA HIS A 197 2.62 0.85 -6.00
C HIS A 197 2.25 2.11 -5.19
N TYR A 198 1.06 2.14 -4.59
CA TYR A 198 0.63 3.24 -3.72
C TYR A 198 1.58 3.45 -2.54
N ALA A 199 1.95 2.37 -1.85
CA ALA A 199 2.85 2.42 -0.72
C ALA A 199 4.23 2.99 -1.09
N THR A 200 4.80 2.58 -2.23
CA THR A 200 6.09 3.13 -2.70
C THR A 200 6.04 4.63 -3.01
N LYS A 201 4.88 5.14 -3.41
CA LYS A 201 4.66 6.56 -3.72
C LYS A 201 4.48 7.41 -2.47
N TRP A 202 3.79 6.88 -1.45
CA TRP A 202 3.36 7.66 -0.27
C TRP A 202 4.14 7.37 1.02
N LEU A 203 4.89 6.27 1.10
CA LEU A 203 5.68 5.88 2.28
C LEU A 203 7.18 5.92 1.97
N PRO A 204 7.92 6.92 2.52
CA PRO A 204 9.36 6.96 2.44
C PRO A 204 10.00 5.70 3.04
N GLY A 205 10.98 5.11 2.35
CA GLY A 205 11.71 3.93 2.83
C GLY A 205 11.23 2.58 2.26
N MET A 206 10.11 2.53 1.53
CA MET A 206 9.68 1.30 0.83
C MET A 206 10.63 0.87 -0.29
N ILE A 207 11.38 1.82 -0.87
CA ILE A 207 12.23 1.64 -2.07
C ILE A 207 13.67 1.17 -1.72
N LYS A 208 14.07 1.09 -0.44
CA LYS A 208 15.46 0.77 -0.12
C LYS A 208 15.70 -0.74 -0.05
N ASP A 209 16.05 -1.33 -1.19
CA ASP A 209 16.74 -2.63 -1.25
C ASP A 209 18.26 -2.42 -1.11
N GLY A 210 18.87 -3.11 -0.14
CA GLY A 210 20.28 -3.52 -0.16
C GLY A 210 21.38 -2.45 0.08
N GLY A 211 22.00 -2.49 1.27
CA GLY A 211 23.41 -2.14 1.45
C GLY A 211 23.72 -0.95 2.38
N GLY A 212 24.39 -1.24 3.51
CA GLY A 212 25.20 -0.27 4.25
C GLY A 212 24.84 -0.12 5.73
N ILE A 213 25.50 -0.89 6.59
CA ILE A 213 25.72 -0.61 8.01
C ILE A 213 27.14 -0.05 8.16
N HIS A 214 27.28 1.08 8.86
CA HIS A 214 28.49 1.82 9.33
C HIS A 214 29.48 2.35 8.24
N GLU A 215 30.11 3.53 8.32
CA GLU A 215 30.71 4.25 9.45
C GLU A 215 31.17 5.67 9.03
N GLY A 216 31.23 6.62 9.98
CA GLY A 216 32.32 7.58 10.17
C GLY A 216 32.65 8.67 9.11
N SER A 217 32.63 9.93 9.57
CA SER A 217 33.32 11.09 8.97
C SER A 217 34.72 10.79 8.41
N ASN A 218 35.08 11.42 7.28
CA ASN A 218 36.21 12.34 7.21
C ASN A 218 36.29 13.09 5.86
N ASN A 219 36.60 14.39 5.97
CA ASN A 219 36.99 15.30 4.89
C ASN A 219 38.25 14.82 4.16
N SER A 220 38.30 15.01 2.83
CA SER A 220 39.41 15.73 2.17
C SER A 220 39.14 15.92 0.67
N ASP A 221 39.33 17.15 0.23
CA ASP A 221 39.46 17.57 -1.16
C ASP A 221 40.64 16.88 -1.85
N PHE A 222 40.50 16.44 -3.11
CA PHE A 222 41.47 16.73 -4.17
C PHE A 222 40.95 16.37 -5.58
N SER A 223 41.27 17.23 -6.53
CA SER A 223 41.01 17.21 -7.97
C SER A 223 41.86 16.20 -8.75
N GLY A 224 41.36 15.67 -9.89
CA GLY A 224 42.23 15.09 -10.92
C GLY A 224 41.54 14.21 -11.97
N SER A 225 41.58 14.67 -13.22
CA SER A 225 41.01 14.09 -14.44
C SER A 225 41.56 12.73 -14.89
N GLY A 226 40.76 11.97 -15.66
CA GLY A 226 41.23 10.89 -16.55
C GLY A 226 40.14 9.87 -16.89
N GLY A 227 39.63 9.88 -18.12
CA GLY A 227 38.49 9.07 -18.53
C GLY A 227 38.81 7.63 -18.95
N SER A 228 37.80 6.76 -18.93
CA SER A 228 37.47 5.83 -20.02
C SER A 228 36.16 5.10 -19.75
N SER A 229 35.42 4.93 -20.84
CA SER A 229 34.07 4.42 -20.98
C SER A 229 33.83 3.01 -20.43
N TYR A 230 32.68 2.83 -19.76
CA TYR A 230 31.90 1.61 -19.89
C TYR A 230 30.41 1.95 -20.01
N ASN A 231 29.81 1.33 -21.02
CA ASN A 231 28.41 1.40 -21.41
C ASN A 231 27.53 0.78 -20.32
N ASN A 232 26.49 1.48 -19.86
CA ASN A 232 25.31 0.77 -19.37
C ASN A 232 24.02 1.55 -19.59
N ASN A 233 23.06 0.83 -20.16
CA ASN A 233 21.77 1.27 -20.60
C ASN A 233 20.79 1.35 -19.41
N SER A 234 19.77 2.19 -19.57
CA SER A 234 18.51 2.20 -18.79
C SER A 234 18.57 2.60 -17.30
N SER A 235 18.50 3.91 -17.04
CA SER A 235 17.84 4.45 -15.84
C SER A 235 16.92 5.60 -16.25
N SER A 236 15.62 5.33 -16.39
CA SER A 236 14.60 6.36 -16.55
C SER A 236 14.49 7.15 -15.26
N ASN A 237 15.22 8.26 -15.25
CA ASN A 237 15.28 9.30 -14.25
C ASN A 237 13.90 9.94 -14.05
N TRP A 238 13.08 9.46 -13.10
CA TRP A 238 11.86 10.16 -12.68
C TRP A 238 12.23 11.27 -11.70
N LYS A 239 12.80 12.33 -12.26
CA LYS A 239 12.96 13.62 -11.60
C LYS A 239 11.61 14.34 -11.69
N GLY A 240 10.72 14.02 -10.77
CA GLY A 240 9.36 14.57 -10.69
C GLY A 240 8.69 14.15 -9.39
N GLY A 241 9.40 14.27 -8.28
CA GLY A 241 8.84 13.98 -6.96
C GLY A 241 7.71 14.94 -6.66
N LEU A 242 6.49 14.42 -6.54
CA LEU A 242 5.45 15.03 -5.71
C LEU A 242 5.95 14.98 -4.27
N HIS A 243 6.79 15.95 -3.92
CA HIS A 243 7.10 16.28 -2.54
C HIS A 243 5.78 16.72 -1.89
N MET A 244 5.50 16.27 -0.67
CA MET A 244 4.35 16.76 0.09
C MET A 244 4.40 18.28 0.14
N ILE A 245 3.47 18.94 -0.55
CA ILE A 245 3.09 20.32 -0.32
C ILE A 245 1.67 20.26 0.22
N ILE A 246 1.54 20.39 1.54
CA ILE A 246 0.25 20.66 2.16
C ILE A 246 0.13 22.18 2.28
N ALA A 247 -0.84 22.75 1.56
CA ALA A 247 -1.28 24.13 1.70
C ALA A 247 -2.58 24.18 2.53
N GLY A 248 -2.62 25.10 3.50
CA GLY A 248 -3.73 25.42 4.42
C GLY A 248 -3.33 25.10 5.88
N GLY A 249 -2.69 25.99 6.65
CA GLY A 249 -3.24 27.24 7.20
C GLY A 249 -3.99 26.89 8.50
N THR A 250 -3.42 26.98 9.70
CA THR A 250 -3.08 28.21 10.44
C THR A 250 -1.94 28.02 11.45
N THR A 251 -1.29 29.13 11.75
CA THR A 251 -0.26 29.36 12.78
C THR A 251 -0.69 28.93 14.18
N THR A 252 0.15 28.21 14.94
CA THR A 252 0.78 28.66 16.21
C THR A 252 1.44 27.51 16.98
N ASN A 253 2.63 27.84 17.50
CA ASN A 253 3.34 27.25 18.65
C ASN A 253 3.88 25.82 18.52
N LYS A 254 5.11 25.75 17.98
CA LYS A 254 6.15 24.87 18.51
C LYS A 254 6.26 25.12 20.01
N ASP A 255 6.00 24.11 20.82
CA ASP A 255 6.79 23.73 22.00
C ASP A 255 6.03 22.62 22.75
N ASP A 256 6.01 21.42 22.15
CA ASP A 256 5.65 20.18 22.85
C ASP A 256 6.50 19.04 22.28
N PRO A 257 7.54 18.55 22.98
CA PRO A 257 8.48 17.55 22.44
C PRO A 257 7.89 16.12 22.34
N LEU A 258 6.63 15.93 22.74
CA LEU A 258 6.00 14.60 22.90
C LEU A 258 4.89 14.30 21.88
N ALA A 259 4.55 15.24 21.00
CA ALA A 259 3.58 14.99 19.94
C ALA A 259 4.28 14.33 18.72
N PRO A 260 3.82 13.16 18.23
CA PRO A 260 4.32 12.63 16.97
C PRO A 260 4.09 13.68 15.87
N SER A 261 5.15 14.00 15.13
CA SER A 261 5.10 14.97 14.03
C SER A 261 3.90 14.69 13.12
N VAL A 262 3.28 15.73 12.56
CA VAL A 262 2.12 15.60 11.64
C VAL A 262 2.41 14.57 10.54
N GLN A 263 3.63 14.57 10.01
CA GLN A 263 4.12 13.59 9.03
C GLN A 263 4.08 12.13 9.53
N SER A 264 4.46 11.87 10.79
CA SER A 264 4.40 10.52 11.36
C SER A 264 2.98 10.03 11.63
N LYS A 265 2.04 10.94 11.93
CA LYS A 265 0.61 10.60 12.05
C LYS A 265 0.02 10.24 10.70
N ASP A 266 0.32 11.01 9.65
CA ASP A 266 -0.15 10.74 8.28
C ASP A 266 0.40 9.42 7.76
N GLN A 267 1.69 9.16 7.94
CA GLN A 267 2.32 7.88 7.59
C GLN A 267 1.67 6.70 8.33
N ARG A 268 1.37 6.86 9.62
CA ARG A 268 0.67 5.84 10.40
C ARG A 268 -0.71 5.55 9.84
N MET A 269 -1.50 6.58 9.52
CA MET A 269 -2.83 6.41 8.92
C MET A 269 -2.75 5.68 7.57
N ILE A 270 -1.75 6.00 6.74
CA ILE A 270 -1.50 5.28 5.48
C ILE A 270 -1.21 3.80 5.75
N VAL A 271 -0.26 3.49 6.64
CA VAL A 271 0.10 2.10 6.96
C VAL A 271 -1.11 1.31 7.48
N GLU A 272 -1.86 1.87 8.44
CA GLU A 272 -3.07 1.24 8.99
C GLU A 272 -4.10 0.94 7.90
N SER A 273 -4.34 1.93 7.03
CA SER A 273 -5.25 1.83 5.90
C SER A 273 -4.83 0.75 4.90
N LEU A 274 -3.54 0.69 4.54
CA LEU A 274 -3.03 -0.31 3.60
C LEU A 274 -3.14 -1.72 4.17
N ILE A 275 -2.81 -1.93 5.46
CA ILE A 275 -2.94 -3.25 6.11
C ILE A 275 -4.40 -3.74 6.06
N SER A 276 -5.37 -2.82 6.19
CA SER A 276 -6.80 -3.15 6.18
C SER A 276 -7.34 -3.62 4.82
N ILE A 277 -6.72 -3.19 3.71
CA ILE A 277 -7.19 -3.50 2.35
C ILE A 277 -6.37 -4.60 1.63
N ILE A 278 -5.22 -5.01 2.18
CA ILE A 278 -4.41 -6.11 1.62
C ILE A 278 -5.28 -7.38 1.50
N PRO A 279 -5.29 -8.04 0.32
CA PRO A 279 -6.01 -9.30 0.15
C PRO A 279 -5.45 -10.40 1.07
N PRO A 280 -6.31 -11.25 1.67
CA PRO A 280 -5.86 -12.30 2.58
C PRO A 280 -5.19 -13.49 1.87
N GLN A 281 -5.22 -13.56 0.54
CA GLN A 281 -4.63 -14.66 -0.22
C GLN A 281 -3.09 -14.62 -0.16
N LYS A 282 -2.48 -15.82 -0.11
CA LYS A 282 -1.03 -16.00 -0.28
C LYS A 282 -0.57 -15.42 -1.62
N ASP A 283 0.63 -14.86 -1.65
CA ASP A 283 1.26 -14.25 -2.83
C ASP A 283 0.50 -13.05 -3.44
N SER A 284 -0.48 -12.48 -2.72
CA SER A 284 -1.16 -11.24 -3.15
C SER A 284 -0.20 -10.04 -3.18
N VAL A 285 0.71 -9.98 -2.21
CA VAL A 285 1.81 -9.02 -2.11
C VAL A 285 3.08 -9.75 -1.71
N SER A 286 4.24 -9.23 -2.11
CA SER A 286 5.52 -9.88 -1.83
C SER A 286 5.83 -9.96 -0.32
N CYS A 287 6.53 -11.03 0.10
CA CYS A 287 6.95 -11.21 1.49
C CYS A 287 7.87 -10.07 1.97
N SER A 288 8.80 -9.62 1.13
CA SER A 288 9.69 -8.49 1.44
C SER A 288 8.91 -7.19 1.65
N PHE A 289 7.86 -6.94 0.85
CA PHE A 289 6.96 -5.80 1.07
C PHE A 289 6.25 -5.89 2.42
N LEU A 290 5.70 -7.07 2.78
CA LEU A 290 5.04 -7.25 4.07
C LEU A 290 6.01 -7.02 5.25
N LEU A 291 7.23 -7.53 5.16
CA LEU A 291 8.26 -7.35 6.20
C LEU A 291 8.72 -5.89 6.31
N LYS A 292 8.86 -5.18 5.19
CA LYS A 292 9.12 -3.73 5.19
C LYS A 292 7.94 -2.94 5.77
N LEU A 293 6.72 -3.32 5.45
CA LEU A 293 5.51 -2.71 6.01
C LEU A 293 5.40 -2.98 7.52
N LEU A 294 5.79 -4.18 7.97
CA LEU A 294 5.81 -4.59 9.38
C LEU A 294 6.86 -3.80 10.17
N ARG A 295 8.05 -3.62 9.59
CA ARG A 295 9.09 -2.74 10.14
C ARG A 295 8.57 -1.31 10.33
N MET A 296 7.88 -0.76 9.33
CA MET A 296 7.27 0.57 9.45
C MET A 296 6.13 0.60 10.47
N ALA A 297 5.29 -0.44 10.53
CA ALA A 297 4.18 -0.54 11.47
C ALA A 297 4.69 -0.55 12.93
N ASN A 298 5.78 -1.27 13.19
CA ASN A 298 6.44 -1.31 14.50
C ASN A 298 7.08 0.03 14.86
N MET A 299 7.77 0.66 13.89
CA MET A 299 8.35 2.00 14.05
C MET A 299 7.29 3.07 14.37
N LEU A 300 6.14 3.01 13.69
CA LEU A 300 5.03 3.97 13.83
C LEU A 300 4.03 3.62 14.93
N ARG A 301 4.24 2.52 15.66
CA ARG A 301 3.37 2.02 16.75
C ARG A 301 1.90 1.88 16.30
N VAL A 302 1.72 1.25 15.15
CA VAL A 302 0.39 0.85 14.62
C VAL A 302 -0.33 -0.07 15.62
N ALA A 303 -1.66 -0.07 15.59
CA ALA A 303 -2.49 -0.91 16.45
C ALA A 303 -2.03 -2.39 16.44
N PRO A 304 -1.87 -3.05 17.61
CA PRO A 304 -1.36 -4.43 17.69
C PRO A 304 -2.17 -5.44 16.85
N ALA A 305 -3.49 -5.26 16.74
CA ALA A 305 -4.34 -6.13 15.94
C ALA A 305 -3.95 -6.16 14.44
N LEU A 306 -3.57 -5.00 13.89
CA LEU A 306 -3.12 -4.89 12.49
C LEU A 306 -1.72 -5.48 12.31
N VAL A 307 -0.86 -5.33 13.32
CA VAL A 307 0.49 -5.93 13.34
C VAL A 307 0.39 -7.45 13.36
N THR A 308 -0.43 -8.04 14.23
CA THR A 308 -0.66 -9.50 14.28
C THR A 308 -1.25 -10.03 12.97
N GLU A 309 -2.17 -9.29 12.33
CA GLU A 309 -2.70 -9.67 11.03
C GLU A 309 -1.62 -9.66 9.94
N LEU A 310 -0.70 -8.69 9.98
CA LEU A 310 0.44 -8.62 9.08
C LEU A 310 1.42 -9.77 9.32
N GLU A 311 1.68 -10.12 10.59
CA GLU A 311 2.52 -11.25 10.99
C GLU A 311 1.98 -12.58 10.49
N LYS A 312 0.67 -12.81 10.63
CA LYS A 312 0.00 -13.99 10.05
C LYS A 312 0.27 -14.08 8.56
N ARG A 313 0.14 -12.97 7.83
CA ARG A 313 0.36 -12.92 6.37
C ARG A 313 1.82 -13.15 5.98
N VAL A 314 2.76 -12.64 6.75
CA VAL A 314 4.19 -12.96 6.57
C VAL A 314 4.44 -14.44 6.81
N GLY A 315 3.90 -14.99 7.90
CA GLY A 315 3.95 -16.42 8.21
C GLY A 315 3.47 -17.28 7.04
N MET A 316 2.49 -16.80 6.27
CA MET A 316 1.95 -17.55 5.13
C MET A 316 2.90 -17.76 3.95
N GLN A 317 3.94 -16.94 3.85
CA GLN A 317 4.92 -16.92 2.76
C GLN A 317 6.34 -16.69 3.30
N PHE A 318 6.59 -17.13 4.53
CA PHE A 318 7.84 -16.88 5.24
C PHE A 318 9.04 -17.54 4.53
N GLU A 319 8.80 -18.60 3.76
CA GLU A 319 9.81 -19.28 2.95
C GLU A 319 10.38 -18.44 1.80
N GLN A 320 9.80 -17.26 1.54
CA GLN A 320 10.24 -16.30 0.52
C GLN A 320 11.05 -15.14 1.11
N ALA A 321 11.17 -15.06 2.45
CA ALA A 321 11.89 -13.98 3.12
C ALA A 321 13.40 -14.12 2.96
N THR A 322 14.10 -12.98 2.97
CA THR A 322 15.57 -12.93 3.00
C THR A 322 16.08 -12.54 4.37
N LEU A 323 17.36 -12.84 4.66
CA LEU A 323 17.98 -12.45 5.94
C LEU A 323 17.85 -10.95 6.20
N ALA A 324 18.04 -10.10 5.18
CA ALA A 324 17.96 -8.64 5.31
C ALA A 324 16.56 -8.15 5.71
N ASP A 325 15.51 -8.90 5.34
CA ASP A 325 14.13 -8.58 5.70
C ASP A 325 13.87 -8.85 7.20
N LEU A 326 14.48 -9.92 7.75
CA LEU A 326 14.34 -10.34 9.15
C LEU A 326 15.08 -9.43 10.15
N LEU A 327 16.06 -8.65 9.69
CA LEU A 327 16.82 -7.71 10.52
C LEU A 327 15.99 -6.45 10.85
N ILE A 328 14.89 -6.64 11.59
CA ILE A 328 14.00 -5.58 12.05
C ILE A 328 14.52 -5.05 13.40
N PRO A 329 14.87 -3.74 13.50
CA PRO A 329 15.34 -3.18 14.76
C PRO A 329 14.29 -3.28 15.87
N SER A 330 14.74 -3.47 17.10
CA SER A 330 13.87 -3.43 18.28
C SER A 330 13.40 -1.99 18.54
N TYR A 331 12.16 -1.67 18.18
CA TYR A 331 11.57 -0.35 18.47
C TYR A 331 10.96 -0.27 19.87
N ASN A 332 11.04 -1.34 20.64
CA ASN A 332 10.26 -1.52 21.87
C ASN A 332 10.89 -0.88 23.12
N ASN A 333 11.30 0.40 23.09
CA ASN A 333 11.49 1.16 24.33
C ASN A 333 11.62 2.68 24.12
N ASN A 334 10.65 3.45 24.61
CA ASN A 334 10.88 4.82 25.07
C ASN A 334 9.85 5.32 26.11
N ASN A 335 8.81 4.52 26.46
CA ASN A 335 7.78 4.96 27.41
C ASN A 335 7.67 4.15 28.71
N ASN A 336 8.48 3.11 28.94
CA ASN A 336 8.45 2.38 30.22
C ASN A 336 9.46 2.91 31.26
N VAL A 337 10.12 4.04 30.99
CA VAL A 337 10.95 4.74 31.99
C VAL A 337 10.27 6.06 32.36
N ARG A 338 9.12 5.99 33.05
CA ARG A 338 8.61 7.04 33.93
C ARG A 338 7.35 6.58 34.66
N GLY A 339 7.52 6.18 35.92
CA GLY A 339 6.47 6.29 36.94
C GLY A 339 6.29 5.09 37.84
N GLY A 340 6.78 5.19 39.08
CA GLY A 340 6.32 4.40 40.23
C GLY A 340 7.39 3.53 40.87
N GLY A 341 8.03 4.02 41.93
CA GLY A 341 9.09 3.32 42.64
C GLY A 341 8.59 2.12 43.43
N ASP A 342 9.19 0.96 43.17
CA ASP A 342 9.60 0.02 44.20
C ASP A 342 10.91 -0.65 43.75
N SER A 343 11.96 -0.41 44.51
CA SER A 343 13.33 -0.77 44.19
C SER A 343 13.68 -2.14 44.76
N THR A 344 13.22 -3.22 44.11
CA THR A 344 13.74 -4.59 44.35
C THR A 344 13.83 -5.50 43.10
N ALA A 345 13.74 -4.96 41.88
CA ALA A 345 14.09 -5.72 40.68
C ALA A 345 14.88 -4.85 39.68
N THR A 346 16.21 -4.99 39.71
CA THR A 346 17.11 -4.44 38.70
C THR A 346 16.93 -5.21 37.39
N THR A 347 15.89 -4.89 36.62
CA THR A 347 15.80 -5.30 35.21
C THR A 347 16.27 -4.13 34.35
N THR A 348 17.59 -3.95 34.25
CA THR A 348 18.19 -3.29 33.08
C THR A 348 17.75 -4.09 31.86
N THR A 349 16.70 -3.63 31.17
CA THR A 349 16.28 -4.22 29.89
C THR A 349 17.32 -3.86 28.84
N THR A 350 18.37 -4.67 28.76
CA THR A 350 19.31 -4.71 27.64
C THR A 350 18.50 -5.02 26.38
N THR A 351 18.23 -3.98 25.58
CA THR A 351 17.48 -4.14 24.33
C THR A 351 18.39 -4.81 23.30
N THR A 352 17.92 -5.92 22.75
CA THR A 352 18.58 -6.55 21.60
C THR A 352 18.54 -5.60 20.41
N MET A 353 19.59 -5.62 19.58
CA MET A 353 19.67 -4.80 18.36
C MET A 353 18.50 -5.08 17.42
N TYR A 354 18.07 -6.35 17.35
CA TYR A 354 16.97 -6.83 16.52
C TYR A 354 15.83 -7.42 17.35
N ASP A 355 14.61 -7.35 16.83
CA ASP A 355 13.40 -7.86 17.47
C ASP A 355 13.30 -9.38 17.27
N VAL A 356 13.99 -10.12 18.15
CA VAL A 356 14.01 -11.59 18.16
C VAL A 356 12.62 -12.17 18.46
N ASP A 357 11.84 -11.50 19.31
CA ASP A 357 10.49 -11.95 19.69
C ASP A 357 9.52 -11.84 18.51
N LEU A 358 9.72 -10.85 17.61
CA LEU A 358 8.99 -10.77 16.35
C LEU A 358 9.31 -11.95 15.42
N VAL A 359 10.59 -12.24 15.20
CA VAL A 359 10.98 -13.35 14.31
C VAL A 359 10.46 -14.69 14.85
N GLN A 360 10.48 -14.89 16.16
CA GLN A 360 9.86 -16.05 16.80
C GLN A 360 8.37 -16.15 16.47
N ARG A 361 7.59 -15.07 16.65
CA ARG A 361 6.15 -15.06 16.33
C ARG A 361 5.86 -15.29 14.84
N LEU A 362 6.69 -14.75 13.95
CA LEU A 362 6.59 -14.99 12.50
C LEU A 362 6.80 -16.48 12.17
N LEU A 363 7.79 -17.10 12.81
CA LEU A 363 8.08 -18.53 12.67
C LEU A 363 6.94 -19.40 13.21
N GLU A 364 6.38 -19.05 14.37
CA GLU A 364 5.21 -19.73 14.94
C GLU A 364 4.01 -19.69 13.98
N HIS A 365 3.72 -18.52 13.40
CA HIS A 365 2.66 -18.38 12.39
C HIS A 365 2.90 -19.24 11.14
N PHE A 366 4.14 -19.31 10.65
CA PHE A 366 4.52 -20.19 9.54
C PHE A 366 4.27 -21.68 9.87
N LEU A 367 4.68 -22.13 11.06
CA LEU A 367 4.54 -23.53 11.46
C LEU A 367 3.08 -23.94 11.65
N VAL A 368 2.24 -23.06 12.21
CA VAL A 368 0.79 -23.30 12.35
C VAL A 368 0.13 -23.42 10.96
N GLN A 369 0.55 -22.60 9.99
CA GLN A 369 0.00 -22.65 8.64
C GLN A 369 0.39 -23.95 7.91
N GLU A 370 1.66 -24.37 8.00
CA GLU A 370 2.14 -25.61 7.39
C GLU A 370 1.41 -26.85 7.94
N GLN A 371 1.16 -26.91 9.25
CA GLN A 371 0.40 -28.02 9.87
C GLN A 371 -1.05 -28.07 9.38
N THR A 372 -1.65 -26.90 9.13
CA THR A 372 -3.01 -26.80 8.58
C THR A 372 -3.05 -27.23 7.10
N ALA A 373 -2.01 -26.92 6.32
CA ALA A 373 -1.90 -27.35 4.93
C ALA A 373 -1.67 -28.87 4.78
N GLU A 374 -0.90 -29.47 5.69
CA GLU A 374 -0.65 -30.92 5.70
C GLU A 374 -1.87 -31.75 6.12
N SER A 375 -2.73 -31.23 7.00
CA SER A 375 -3.96 -31.90 7.45
C SER A 375 -5.15 -31.76 6.49
N SER A 376 -5.12 -30.78 5.58
CA SER A 376 -6.21 -30.49 4.62
C SER A 376 -6.06 -31.14 3.24
N SER A 377 -5.02 -31.97 3.04
CA SER A 377 -4.80 -32.69 1.77
C SER A 377 -5.19 -34.18 1.84
N PRO A 378 -6.37 -34.60 1.32
CA PRO A 378 -6.54 -35.96 0.83
C PRO A 378 -6.05 -36.04 -0.63
N SER A 379 -5.06 -36.90 -0.87
CA SER A 379 -4.77 -37.52 -2.19
C SER A 379 -4.24 -36.63 -3.33
N ARG A 380 -2.92 -36.44 -3.41
CA ARG A 380 -2.22 -36.37 -4.72
C ARG A 380 -1.65 -37.75 -5.06
N GLN A 381 -2.52 -38.68 -5.44
CA GLN A 381 -2.08 -39.85 -6.20
C GLN A 381 -1.99 -39.42 -7.67
N SER A 382 -0.75 -39.29 -8.15
CA SER A 382 -0.44 -39.29 -9.57
C SER A 382 -1.04 -40.57 -10.18
N PHE A 383 -2.06 -40.41 -11.01
CA PHE A 383 -2.57 -41.49 -11.85
C PHE A 383 -1.46 -41.89 -12.82
N SER A 384 -0.86 -43.05 -12.58
CA SER A 384 -0.13 -43.83 -13.57
C SER A 384 -0.58 -45.27 -13.39
N GLU A 385 -1.15 -45.82 -14.46
CA GLU A 385 -1.66 -47.17 -14.60
C GLU A 385 -0.72 -48.23 -14.00
N LYS A 386 -1.29 -49.12 -13.18
CA LYS A 386 -0.69 -50.40 -12.81
C LYS A 386 -1.38 -51.50 -13.60
N HIS A 387 -0.77 -51.92 -14.71
CA HIS A 387 -0.85 -53.31 -15.13
C HIS A 387 0.33 -54.07 -14.49
N GLY A 388 0.05 -55.25 -13.94
CA GLY A 388 0.89 -55.93 -12.96
C GLY A 388 2.15 -56.63 -13.46
N ASN A 389 3.03 -56.99 -12.52
CA ASN A 389 3.37 -58.38 -12.16
C ASN A 389 4.40 -58.44 -11.02
N MET A 390 4.33 -59.53 -10.24
CA MET A 390 5.35 -60.09 -9.31
C MET A 390 6.74 -60.09 -9.96
N TYR A 391 7.91 -60.00 -9.29
CA TYR A 391 8.46 -60.74 -8.13
C TYR A 391 9.78 -60.08 -7.61
N ASP A 392 10.10 -60.34 -6.33
CA ASP A 392 11.44 -60.54 -5.70
C ASP A 392 12.49 -59.40 -5.49
N GLY A 393 13.07 -59.39 -4.27
CA GLY A 393 14.53 -59.32 -4.04
C GLY A 393 15.29 -57.99 -4.02
N MET A 394 15.43 -57.39 -2.83
CA MET A 394 16.63 -56.71 -2.28
C MET A 394 17.49 -55.79 -3.19
N ALA A 395 17.32 -54.47 -3.06
CA ALA A 395 18.42 -53.50 -3.17
C ALA A 395 18.02 -52.15 -2.54
N ALA A 396 18.85 -51.69 -1.62
CA ALA A 396 18.85 -50.30 -1.17
C ALA A 396 19.21 -49.36 -2.33
N GLN A 397 18.78 -48.11 -2.17
CA GLN A 397 19.37 -46.89 -2.73
C GLN A 397 18.70 -46.24 -3.97
N ARG A 398 18.08 -45.10 -3.66
CA ARG A 398 17.93 -43.86 -4.45
C ARG A 398 17.01 -43.82 -5.67
N GLY A 399 16.22 -42.73 -5.67
CA GLY A 399 15.63 -42.08 -6.84
C GLY A 399 14.12 -41.93 -6.68
N GLY A 400 13.52 -40.74 -6.64
CA GLY A 400 13.98 -39.37 -6.84
C GLY A 400 12.70 -38.54 -6.90
N GLY A 401 12.37 -37.85 -5.81
CA GLY A 401 11.15 -37.03 -5.71
C GLY A 401 11.54 -35.59 -5.39
N ASN A 402 11.47 -34.73 -6.41
CA ASN A 402 11.61 -33.26 -6.36
C ASN A 402 12.84 -32.70 -5.60
N ASN A 403 13.89 -32.35 -6.34
CA ASN A 403 15.07 -31.58 -5.92
C ASN A 403 14.77 -30.12 -5.47
N HIS A 404 13.54 -29.79 -5.06
CA HIS A 404 13.22 -28.47 -4.53
C HIS A 404 13.19 -28.55 -2.99
N PRO A 405 13.99 -27.74 -2.27
CA PRO A 405 13.95 -27.74 -0.81
C PRO A 405 12.53 -27.39 -0.35
N SER A 406 11.99 -28.17 0.58
CA SER A 406 10.67 -27.92 1.18
C SER A 406 10.64 -26.51 1.79
N ALA A 407 9.45 -25.91 1.91
CA ALA A 407 9.29 -24.60 2.54
C ALA A 407 9.94 -24.58 3.94
N LYS A 408 9.70 -25.63 4.73
CA LYS A 408 10.33 -25.87 6.05
C LYS A 408 11.87 -25.84 6.00
N MET A 409 12.48 -26.46 5.00
CA MET A 409 13.94 -26.46 4.84
C MET A 409 14.49 -25.08 4.47
N ARG A 410 13.79 -24.31 3.63
CA ARG A 410 14.20 -22.92 3.31
C ARG A 410 14.13 -22.03 4.55
N VAL A 411 13.04 -22.13 5.31
CA VAL A 411 12.88 -21.39 6.57
C VAL A 411 13.94 -21.80 7.58
N ALA A 412 14.27 -23.09 7.71
CA ALA A 412 15.33 -23.53 8.61
C ALA A 412 16.68 -22.87 8.31
N ARG A 413 17.11 -22.86 7.04
CA ARG A 413 18.35 -22.18 6.62
C ARG A 413 18.32 -20.67 6.88
N LEU A 414 17.16 -20.05 6.70
CA LEU A 414 16.96 -18.63 6.98
C LEU A 414 17.08 -18.33 8.48
N VAL A 415 16.44 -19.13 9.33
CA VAL A 415 16.50 -19.01 10.80
C VAL A 415 17.91 -19.28 11.31
N ASP A 416 18.62 -20.28 10.80
CA ASP A 416 20.00 -20.56 11.20
C ASP A 416 20.95 -19.40 10.81
N SER A 417 20.71 -18.79 9.64
CA SER A 417 21.45 -17.59 9.21
C SER A 417 21.14 -16.39 10.09
N TYR A 418 19.87 -16.20 10.48
CA TYR A 418 19.45 -15.16 11.40
C TYR A 418 20.04 -15.37 12.80
N LEU A 419 19.98 -16.59 13.33
CA LEU A 419 20.60 -16.99 14.61
C LEU A 419 22.09 -16.70 14.62
N THR A 420 22.80 -16.99 13.52
CA THR A 420 24.23 -16.65 13.41
C THR A 420 24.47 -15.13 13.52
N GLU A 421 23.58 -14.31 12.97
CA GLU A 421 23.73 -12.86 12.99
C GLU A 421 23.37 -12.28 14.38
N VAL A 422 22.25 -12.70 14.97
CA VAL A 422 21.85 -12.22 16.31
C VAL A 422 22.71 -12.78 17.43
N ALA A 423 23.38 -13.92 17.22
CA ALA A 423 24.35 -14.48 18.16
C ALA A 423 25.52 -13.54 18.47
N ARG A 424 25.79 -12.57 17.58
CA ARG A 424 26.81 -11.54 17.78
C ARG A 424 26.42 -10.47 18.79
N ASP A 425 25.14 -10.40 19.15
CA ASP A 425 24.61 -9.42 20.09
C ASP A 425 24.82 -9.87 21.55
N ARG A 426 25.57 -9.08 22.32
CA ARG A 426 25.84 -9.32 23.75
C ARG A 426 24.58 -9.24 24.61
N ASN A 427 23.55 -8.55 24.13
CA ASN A 427 22.29 -8.37 24.84
C ASN A 427 21.31 -9.53 24.61
N LEU A 428 21.63 -10.48 23.71
CA LEU A 428 20.81 -11.65 23.48
C LEU A 428 20.93 -12.63 24.65
N SER A 429 19.80 -12.98 25.27
CA SER A 429 19.79 -13.96 26.35
C SER A 429 19.83 -15.40 25.81
N LEU A 430 20.42 -16.30 26.59
CA LEU A 430 20.52 -17.73 26.25
C LEU A 430 19.13 -18.33 26.03
N THR A 431 18.16 -17.97 26.87
CA THR A 431 16.78 -18.46 26.75
C THR A 431 16.16 -18.09 25.42
N LYS A 432 16.30 -16.83 24.95
CA LYS A 432 15.77 -16.41 23.65
C LYS A 432 16.47 -17.12 22.49
N PHE A 433 17.79 -17.27 22.57
CA PHE A 433 18.57 -18.02 21.59
C PHE A 433 18.11 -19.49 21.50
N GLN A 434 17.97 -20.16 22.65
CA GLN A 434 17.55 -21.55 22.74
C GLN A 434 16.13 -21.76 22.20
N VAL A 435 15.17 -20.93 22.63
CA VAL A 435 13.76 -21.02 22.17
C VAL A 435 13.69 -20.91 20.66
N LEU A 436 14.41 -19.96 20.04
CA LEU A 436 14.39 -19.80 18.58
C LEU A 436 15.13 -20.95 17.85
N ALA A 437 16.21 -21.49 18.44
CA ALA A 437 16.91 -22.66 17.89
C ALA A 437 16.03 -23.93 17.90
N GLU A 438 15.24 -24.13 18.96
CA GLU A 438 14.36 -25.28 19.16
C GLU A 438 12.97 -25.13 18.52
N ALA A 439 12.61 -23.93 18.06
CA ALA A 439 11.27 -23.66 17.51
C ALA A 439 10.92 -24.46 16.23
N LEU A 440 11.93 -24.92 15.48
CA LEU A 440 11.73 -25.68 14.23
C LEU A 440 11.68 -27.19 14.49
N PRO A 441 10.78 -27.94 13.82
CA PRO A 441 10.76 -29.40 13.88
C PRO A 441 12.06 -30.03 13.36
N GLU A 442 12.45 -31.19 13.89
CA GLU A 442 13.64 -31.94 13.45
C GLU A 442 13.61 -32.24 11.93
N SER A 443 12.43 -32.49 11.37
CA SER A 443 12.24 -32.75 9.94
C SER A 443 12.52 -31.55 9.03
N ALA A 444 12.65 -30.34 9.58
CA ALA A 444 13.00 -29.14 8.82
C ALA A 444 14.51 -29.05 8.53
N ARG A 445 15.35 -29.67 9.37
CA ARG A 445 16.81 -29.68 9.22
C ARG A 445 17.28 -30.98 8.59
N THR A 446 18.13 -30.87 7.57
CA THR A 446 18.83 -32.02 6.98
C THR A 446 20.31 -32.06 7.35
N CYS A 447 20.83 -30.93 7.82
CA CYS A 447 22.17 -30.76 8.36
C CYS A 447 22.11 -29.65 9.41
N ASP A 448 22.78 -29.82 10.53
CA ASP A 448 22.78 -28.86 11.64
C ASP A 448 23.99 -27.92 11.61
N ASP A 449 24.81 -27.95 10.55
CA ASP A 449 26.01 -27.13 10.37
C ASP A 449 25.74 -25.63 10.59
N GLY A 450 24.59 -25.14 10.09
CA GLY A 450 24.16 -23.75 10.27
C GLY A 450 23.88 -23.41 11.73
N LEU A 451 23.21 -24.31 12.45
CA LEU A 451 22.90 -24.17 13.86
C LEU A 451 24.17 -24.24 14.72
N TYR A 452 25.07 -25.20 14.46
CA TYR A 452 26.36 -25.29 15.16
C TYR A 452 27.21 -24.03 14.98
N ARG A 453 27.20 -23.44 13.77
CA ARG A 453 27.89 -22.16 13.51
C ARG A 453 27.29 -21.01 14.33
N ALA A 454 25.97 -20.97 14.47
CA ALA A 454 25.30 -19.98 15.30
C ALA A 454 25.65 -20.15 16.79
N ILE A 455 25.69 -21.40 17.29
CA ILE A 455 26.09 -21.73 18.66
C ILE A 455 27.54 -21.31 18.92
N ASP A 456 28.47 -21.66 18.02
CA ASP A 456 29.89 -21.26 18.13
C ASP A 456 30.03 -19.73 18.16
N SER A 457 29.27 -19.01 17.31
CA SER A 457 29.26 -17.54 17.30
C SER A 457 28.75 -16.97 18.63
N TYR A 458 27.70 -17.56 19.20
CA TYR A 458 27.12 -17.12 20.47
C TYR A 458 28.07 -17.36 21.66
N LEU A 459 28.70 -18.54 21.71
CA LEU A 459 29.68 -18.87 22.76
C LEU A 459 30.91 -17.97 22.69
N LYS A 460 31.37 -17.59 21.50
CA LYS A 460 32.48 -16.64 21.29
C LYS A 460 32.21 -15.24 21.80
N VAL A 461 30.94 -14.84 21.94
CA VAL A 461 30.55 -13.52 22.48
C VAL A 461 30.46 -13.54 24.00
N LEU A 462 30.16 -14.71 24.59
CA LEU A 462 30.09 -14.92 26.04
C LEU A 462 31.46 -15.17 26.69
N ALA A 463 32.42 -15.70 25.93
CA ALA A 463 33.81 -15.86 26.33
C ALA A 463 34.56 -14.51 26.26
#